data_AF-A0A8S2HW52-F1
#
_entry.id   AF-A0A8S2HW52-F1
#
_cell.length_a   1.000
_cell.length_b   1.000
_cell.length_c   1.000
_cell.angle_alpha   90.00
_cell.angle_beta   90.00
_cell.angle_gamma   90.00
#
_symmetry.space_group_name_H-M   'P 1'
#
loop_
_entity.id
_entity.type
_entity.pdbx_description
1 polymer ?
#
loop_
_entity_poly.entity_id
_entity_poly.type
_entity_poly.pdbx_seq_one_letter_code
_entity_poly.pdbx_strand_id
1 'polypeptide(L)'
;MSAKKASKRQRTRISTHDVVKTSNVHTSNYLSEDAVSILNSWYYSHIEKPYPTSDQKSELAEQCGVSLKKVSTWFNNRRTRSNNTRPKQKIAELQRQVKILQEKTFL
;
A
#
# COMPACT_ATOMS: atom_id res chain seq x y z
N MET A 1 -10.37 1.02 -34.21
CA MET A 1 -9.43 1.71 -33.29
C MET A 1 -10.01 1.68 -31.88
N SER A 2 -9.55 0.77 -31.02
CA SER A 2 -10.17 0.42 -29.72
C SER A 2 -10.06 1.53 -28.67
N ALA A 3 -11.19 1.94 -28.11
CA ALA A 3 -11.27 2.76 -26.91
C ALA A 3 -10.96 1.91 -25.66
N LYS A 4 -9.95 2.31 -24.88
CA LYS A 4 -9.60 1.68 -23.60
C LYS A 4 -10.68 2.05 -22.57
N LYS A 5 -11.52 1.09 -22.18
CA LYS A 5 -12.50 1.24 -21.10
C LYS A 5 -11.78 1.43 -19.76
N ALA A 6 -11.88 2.62 -19.19
CA ALA A 6 -11.50 2.88 -17.80
C ALA A 6 -12.60 2.30 -16.88
N SER A 7 -12.29 1.23 -16.16
CA SER A 7 -13.21 0.65 -15.15
C SER A 7 -13.25 1.58 -13.92
N LYS A 8 -14.26 2.45 -13.88
CA LYS A 8 -14.55 3.28 -12.72
C LYS A 8 -15.16 2.36 -11.65
N ARG A 9 -14.35 1.94 -10.67
CA ARG A 9 -14.86 1.21 -9.49
C ARG A 9 -15.93 2.06 -8.80
N GLN A 10 -17.19 1.72 -9.05
CA GLN A 10 -18.32 2.23 -8.27
C GLN A 10 -18.11 1.74 -6.83
N ARG A 11 -17.88 2.67 -5.89
CA ARG A 11 -18.00 2.36 -4.46
C ARG A 11 -19.49 2.40 -4.13
N THR A 12 -20.14 1.24 -4.16
CA THR A 12 -21.51 1.09 -3.67
C THR A 12 -21.52 1.32 -2.16
N ARG A 13 -22.25 2.35 -1.70
CA ARG A 13 -22.63 2.50 -0.29
C ARG A 13 -23.62 1.39 0.03
N ILE A 14 -23.25 0.46 0.91
CA ILE A 14 -24.18 -0.55 1.43
C ILE A 14 -25.07 0.16 2.47
N SER A 15 -26.38 0.11 2.25
CA SER A 15 -27.42 0.63 3.14
C SER A 15 -27.50 -0.22 4.41
N THR A 16 -27.54 0.42 5.57
CA THR A 16 -27.31 -0.17 6.91
C THR A 16 -28.54 -0.80 7.56
N HIS A 17 -29.43 -1.48 6.82
CA HIS A 17 -30.67 -2.01 7.41
C HIS A 17 -30.80 -3.53 7.53
N ASP A 18 -29.92 -4.34 6.93
CA ASP A 18 -30.05 -5.80 7.03
C ASP A 18 -28.69 -6.51 7.16
N VAL A 19 -28.09 -6.55 8.36
CA VAL A 19 -27.07 -7.56 8.68
C VAL A 19 -27.26 -8.08 10.11
N VAL A 20 -27.67 -9.34 10.17
CA VAL A 20 -27.79 -10.19 11.34
C VAL A 20 -26.49 -10.20 12.17
N LYS A 21 -26.68 -10.09 13.48
CA LYS A 21 -25.69 -10.14 14.57
C LYS A 21 -24.92 -11.47 14.54
N THR A 22 -23.82 -11.54 13.79
CA THR A 22 -22.79 -12.57 13.95
C THR A 22 -21.53 -11.91 14.52
N SER A 23 -21.37 -12.04 15.83
CA SER A 23 -20.13 -11.71 16.53
C SER A 23 -19.03 -12.68 16.11
N ASN A 24 -17.85 -12.13 15.80
CA ASN A 24 -16.55 -12.79 15.61
C ASN A 24 -16.01 -12.97 14.17
N VAL A 25 -15.93 -11.87 13.40
CA VAL A 25 -14.91 -11.73 12.34
C VAL A 25 -14.42 -10.29 12.37
N HIS A 26 -13.10 -10.07 12.41
CA HIS A 26 -12.45 -8.76 12.36
C HIS A 26 -12.72 -8.05 11.01
N THR A 27 -13.96 -7.62 10.78
CA THR A 27 -14.44 -6.98 9.54
C THR A 27 -14.23 -5.47 9.54
N SER A 28 -13.57 -4.91 10.57
CA SER A 28 -13.19 -3.49 10.54
C SER A 28 -12.36 -3.21 9.28
N ASN A 29 -12.78 -2.21 8.53
CA ASN A 29 -12.04 -1.75 7.35
C ASN A 29 -10.71 -1.07 7.72
N TYR A 30 -10.51 -0.78 9.01
CA TYR A 30 -9.34 -0.14 9.56
C TYR A 30 -8.51 -1.15 10.35
N LEU A 31 -7.19 -1.02 10.25
CA LEU A 31 -6.26 -1.76 11.09
C LEU A 31 -6.19 -1.08 12.46
N SER A 32 -5.98 -1.86 13.52
CA SER A 32 -5.65 -1.30 14.84
C SER A 32 -4.35 -0.51 14.79
N GLU A 33 -4.16 0.40 15.75
CA GLU A 33 -2.96 1.21 15.83
C GLU A 33 -1.69 0.36 16.01
N ASP A 34 -1.78 -0.69 16.83
CA ASP A 34 -0.70 -1.68 17.02
C ASP A 34 -0.32 -2.38 15.70
N ALA A 35 -1.32 -2.85 14.95
CA ALA A 35 -1.08 -3.48 13.64
C ALA A 35 -0.44 -2.48 12.66
N VAL A 36 -0.88 -1.23 12.66
CA VAL A 36 -0.28 -0.18 11.84
C VAL A 36 1.17 0.09 12.25
N SER A 37 1.48 0.09 13.55
CA SER A 37 2.82 0.28 14.09
C SER A 37 3.78 -0.83 13.63
N ILE A 38 3.38 -2.10 13.78
CA ILE A 38 4.15 -3.28 13.33
C ILE A 38 4.44 -3.20 11.82
N LEU A 39 3.40 -2.97 11.01
CA LEU A 39 3.54 -2.89 9.56
C LEU A 39 4.42 -1.71 9.11
N ASN A 40 4.34 -0.57 9.80
CA ASN A 40 5.22 0.57 9.54
C ASN A 40 6.67 0.25 9.88
N SER A 41 6.92 -0.37 11.04
CA SER A 41 8.28 -0.77 11.46
C SER A 41 8.94 -1.66 10.40
N TRP A 42 8.23 -2.69 9.94
CA TRP A 42 8.73 -3.55 8.86
C TRP A 42 8.97 -2.76 7.56
N TYR A 43 8.01 -1.89 7.18
CA TYR A 43 8.08 -1.09 5.96
C TYR A 43 9.29 -0.17 5.92
N TYR A 44 9.56 0.54 7.02
CA TYR A 44 10.69 1.46 7.11
C TYR A 44 12.03 0.73 7.19
N SER A 45 12.09 -0.43 7.84
CA SER A 45 13.27 -1.30 7.83
C SER A 45 13.60 -1.84 6.43
N HIS A 46 12.60 -1.91 5.54
CA HIS A 46 12.75 -2.40 4.17
C HIS A 46 12.42 -1.33 3.11
N ILE A 47 12.67 -0.05 3.42
CA ILE A 47 12.22 1.06 2.58
C ILE A 47 12.78 1.01 1.15
N GLU A 48 13.95 0.41 0.94
CA GLU A 48 14.54 0.23 -0.40
C GLU A 48 13.83 -0.83 -1.25
N LYS A 49 13.26 -1.86 -0.61
CA LYS A 49 12.56 -2.96 -1.27
C LYS A 49 11.39 -3.43 -0.39
N PRO A 50 10.31 -2.65 -0.27
CA PRO A 50 9.19 -2.95 0.64
C PRO A 50 8.22 -3.96 0.03
N TYR A 51 8.74 -5.09 -0.41
CA TYR A 51 8.01 -6.18 -1.05
C TYR A 51 8.17 -7.43 -0.18
N PRO A 52 7.36 -7.59 0.87
CA PRO A 52 7.46 -8.75 1.74
C PRO A 52 7.14 -10.03 0.94
N THR A 53 7.89 -11.09 1.24
CA THR A 53 7.63 -12.44 0.70
C THR A 53 6.30 -13.00 1.21
N SER A 54 5.89 -14.17 0.72
CA SER A 54 4.68 -14.83 1.23
C SER A 54 4.79 -15.12 2.73
N ASP A 55 5.94 -15.64 3.16
CA ASP A 55 6.18 -16.03 4.55
C ASP A 55 6.20 -14.81 5.46
N GLN A 56 6.89 -13.73 5.04
CA GLN A 56 6.91 -12.47 5.78
C GLN A 56 5.51 -11.86 5.92
N LYS A 57 4.65 -11.98 4.90
CA LYS A 57 3.25 -11.53 5.01
C LYS A 57 2.45 -12.39 5.98
N SER A 58 2.74 -13.68 6.08
CA SER A 58 2.09 -14.59 7.03
C SER A 58 2.49 -14.25 8.46
N GLU A 59 3.78 -14.05 8.71
CA GLU A 59 4.30 -13.64 10.02
C GLU A 59 3.71 -12.28 10.46
N LEU A 60 3.68 -11.29 9.56
CA LEU A 60 3.07 -10.00 9.84
C LEU A 60 1.57 -10.10 10.09
N ALA A 61 0.87 -11.02 9.42
CA ALA A 61 -0.56 -11.26 9.60
C ALA A 61 -0.85 -11.82 11.00
N GLU A 62 -0.04 -12.78 11.45
CA GLU A 62 -0.10 -13.36 12.79
C GLU A 62 0.19 -12.31 13.87
N GLN A 63 1.30 -11.57 13.75
CA GLN A 63 1.68 -10.52 14.70
C GLN A 63 0.63 -9.41 14.82
N CYS A 64 0.00 -9.04 13.69
CA CYS A 64 -1.03 -8.00 13.66
C CYS A 64 -2.44 -8.52 14.00
N GLY A 65 -2.64 -9.83 14.13
CA GLY A 65 -3.97 -10.44 14.32
C GLY A 65 -4.94 -10.17 13.16
N VAL A 66 -4.45 -10.04 11.92
CA VAL A 66 -5.28 -9.74 10.74
C VAL A 66 -5.04 -10.72 9.62
N SER A 67 -5.97 -10.79 8.65
CA SER A 67 -5.78 -11.65 7.48
C SER A 67 -4.59 -11.21 6.60
N LEU A 68 -3.93 -12.19 5.97
CA LEU A 68 -2.88 -11.97 4.96
C LEU A 68 -3.31 -11.04 3.82
N LYS A 69 -4.61 -11.07 3.47
CA LYS A 69 -5.20 -10.16 2.46
C LYS A 69 -5.15 -8.70 2.91
N LYS A 70 -5.40 -8.42 4.19
CA LYS A 70 -5.32 -7.06 4.76
C LYS A 70 -3.88 -6.56 4.75
N VAL A 71 -2.92 -7.40 5.15
CA VAL A 71 -1.48 -7.11 5.05
C VAL A 71 -1.08 -6.77 3.61
N SER A 72 -1.45 -7.62 2.65
CA SER A 72 -1.15 -7.40 1.22
C SER A 72 -1.74 -6.09 0.69
N THR A 73 -2.98 -5.79 1.05
CA THR A 73 -3.66 -4.55 0.67
C THR A 73 -2.97 -3.33 1.29
N TRP A 74 -2.56 -3.43 2.55
CA TRP A 74 -1.85 -2.37 3.25
C TRP A 74 -0.52 -2.04 2.56
N PHE A 75 0.31 -3.05 2.24
CA PHE A 75 1.58 -2.83 1.54
C PHE A 75 1.40 -2.23 0.14
N ASN A 76 0.38 -2.66 -0.61
CA ASN A 76 0.07 -2.07 -1.91
C ASN A 76 -0.29 -0.59 -1.80
N ASN A 77 -1.15 -0.25 -0.84
CA ASN A 77 -1.56 1.12 -0.59
C ASN A 77 -0.40 1.97 -0.05
N ARG A 78 0.42 1.41 0.85
CA ARG A 78 1.55 2.09 1.46
C ARG A 78 2.61 2.48 0.44
N ARG A 79 3.00 1.54 -0.44
CA ARG A 79 3.93 1.81 -1.55
C ARG A 79 3.39 2.88 -2.50
N THR A 80 2.09 2.79 -2.83
CA THR A 80 1.45 3.78 -3.72
C THR A 80 1.47 5.18 -3.11
N ARG A 81 1.14 5.33 -1.82
CA ARG A 81 1.13 6.62 -1.12
C ARG A 81 2.52 7.23 -0.95
N SER A 82 3.54 6.39 -0.79
CA SER A 82 4.94 6.83 -0.63
C SER A 82 5.73 6.88 -1.94
N ASN A 83 5.06 6.72 -3.09
CA ASN A 83 5.68 6.66 -4.42
C ASN A 83 6.74 5.54 -4.59
N ASN A 84 6.74 4.53 -3.71
CA ASN A 84 7.65 3.38 -3.77
C ASN A 84 7.16 2.28 -4.72
N THR A 85 6.29 2.66 -5.66
CA THR A 85 5.83 1.86 -6.81
C THR A 85 6.53 2.27 -8.11
N ARG A 86 7.37 3.31 -8.08
CA ARG A 86 8.02 3.83 -9.29
C ARG A 86 9.07 2.84 -9.81
N PRO A 87 9.04 2.47 -11.11
CA PRO A 87 10.10 1.69 -11.72
C PRO A 87 11.44 2.41 -11.56
N LYS A 88 12.51 1.70 -11.17
CA LYS A 88 13.87 2.25 -10.99
C LYS A 88 14.33 3.13 -12.16
N GLN A 89 13.92 2.80 -13.39
CA GLN A 89 14.19 3.57 -14.61
C GLN A 89 13.66 5.02 -14.54
N LYS A 90 12.46 5.23 -13.99
CA LYS A 90 11.86 6.55 -13.85
C LYS A 90 12.44 7.33 -12.67
N ILE A 91 12.95 6.63 -11.66
CA ILE A 91 13.70 7.23 -10.55
C ILE A 91 15.06 7.73 -11.05
N ALA A 92 15.80 6.93 -11.81
CA ALA A 92 17.06 7.33 -12.41
C ALA A 92 16.91 8.53 -13.37
N GLU A 93 15.86 8.51 -14.20
CA GLU A 93 15.51 9.65 -15.06
C GLU A 93 15.23 10.92 -14.26
N LEU A 94 14.50 10.81 -13.15
CA LEU A 94 14.24 11.95 -12.27
C LEU A 94 15.48 12.42 -11.52
N GLN A 95 16.35 11.51 -11.09
CA GLN A 95 17.63 11.86 -10.48
C GLN A 95 18.51 12.61 -11.48
N ARG A 96 18.54 12.19 -12.74
CA ARG A 96 19.23 12.90 -13.84
C ARG A 96 18.64 14.29 -14.05
N GLN A 97 17.32 14.42 -14.10
CA GLN A 97 16.65 15.73 -14.27
C GLN A 97 16.91 16.67 -13.07
N VAL A 98 16.84 16.16 -11.84
CA VAL A 98 17.17 16.93 -10.64
C VAL A 98 18.62 17.42 -10.68
N LYS A 99 19.56 16.56 -11.08
CA LYS A 99 20.97 16.93 -11.22
C LYS A 99 21.17 18.07 -12.25
N ILE A 100 20.54 17.97 -13.42
CA ILE A 100 20.62 19.01 -14.47
C ILE A 100 20.02 20.34 -13.98
N LEU A 101 18.92 20.30 -13.22
CA LEU A 101 18.29 21.51 -12.68
C LEU A 101 19.14 22.16 -11.58
N GLN A 102 19.81 21.36 -10.75
CA GLN A 102 20.77 21.86 -9.75
C GLN A 102 21.97 22.52 -10.43
N GLU A 103 22.53 21.92 -11.48
CA GLU A 103 23.67 22.51 -12.22
C GLU A 103 23.30 23.84 -12.91
N LYS A 104 22.07 23.97 -13.40
CA LYS A 104 21.56 25.21 -14.00
C LYS A 104 21.24 26.33 -13.00
N THR A 105 21.08 26.01 -11.72
CA THR A 105 20.74 27.00 -10.68
C THR A 105 21.97 27.69 -10.08
N PHE A 106 23.18 27.29 -10.49
CA PHE A 106 24.45 27.89 -10.09
C PHE A 106 25.14 28.69 -11.21
N LEU A 107 24.47 28.93 -12.34
CA LEU A 107 24.84 29.86 -13.42
C LEU A 107 23.83 31.01 -13.47
#